data_AF-A0A661XFA1-F1
#
_entry.id   AF-A0A661XFA1-F1
#
_cell.length_a   1.000
_cell.length_b   1.000
_cell.length_c   1.000
_cell.angle_alpha   90.00
_cell.angle_beta   90.00
_cell.angle_gamma   90.00
#
_symmetry.space_group_name_H-M   'P 1'
#
loop_
_entity.id
_entity.type
_entity.pdbx_description
1 polymer ?
#
loop_
_entity_poly.entity_id
_entity_poly.type
_entity_poly.pdbx_seq_one_letter_code
_entity_poly.pdbx_strand_id
1 'polypeptide(L)' 'YYNQNLPFGGINNSGIGKGHGYEGFKEFSNARSILRQVWSYGPHEWVHAPYTKLRKKCIDIILKWL' A
#
# COMPACT_ATOMS: atom_id res chain seq x y z
N TYR A 1 -32.63 10.79 -13.16
CA TYR A 1 -31.90 10.50 -11.91
C TYR A 1 -30.81 9.49 -12.18
N TYR A 2 -29.58 9.95 -12.47
CA TYR A 2 -28.40 9.10 -12.58
C TYR A 2 -27.64 9.15 -11.27
N ASN A 3 -27.33 7.99 -10.67
CA ASN A 3 -26.55 7.92 -9.44
C ASN A 3 -25.06 7.76 -9.78
N GLN A 4 -24.35 8.90 -9.79
CA GLN A 4 -22.94 9.00 -10.20
C GLN A 4 -21.96 8.35 -9.21
N ASN A 5 -22.40 8.01 -8.01
CA ASN A 5 -21.55 7.48 -6.94
C ASN A 5 -21.51 5.95 -6.88
N LEU A 6 -22.34 5.27 -7.68
CA LEU A 6 -22.36 3.81 -7.71
C LEU A 6 -21.36 3.28 -8.75
N PRO A 7 -20.46 2.36 -8.37
CA PRO A 7 -19.62 1.66 -9.33
C PRO A 7 -20.48 0.78 -10.23
N PHE A 8 -20.36 0.95 -11.54
CA PHE A 8 -21.06 0.14 -12.53
C PHE A 8 -20.07 -0.75 -13.27
N GLY A 9 -20.28 -2.05 -13.20
CA GLY A 9 -19.40 -3.03 -13.85
C GLY A 9 -19.86 -4.46 -13.62
N GLY A 10 -19.30 -5.38 -14.41
CA GLY A 10 -19.65 -6.79 -14.42
C GLY A 10 -18.82 -7.64 -13.46
N ILE A 11 -19.12 -8.93 -13.43
CA ILE A 11 -18.28 -9.97 -12.83
C ILE A 11 -18.32 -11.22 -13.71
N ASN A 12 -17.16 -11.87 -13.93
CA ASN A 12 -17.00 -13.06 -14.77
C ASN A 12 -17.51 -12.87 -16.21
N ASN A 13 -18.54 -13.64 -16.62
CA ASN A 13 -19.09 -13.63 -17.97
C ASN A 13 -19.78 -12.29 -18.33
N SER A 14 -20.07 -11.45 -17.34
CA SER A 14 -20.65 -10.11 -17.55
C SER A 14 -19.59 -9.00 -17.65
N GLY A 15 -18.30 -9.33 -17.56
CA GLY A 15 -17.18 -8.38 -17.65
C GLY A 15 -16.31 -8.34 -16.38
N ILE A 16 -15.13 -7.71 -16.48
CA ILE A 16 -14.19 -7.50 -15.36
C ILE A 16 -13.92 -6.00 -15.28
N GLY A 17 -13.98 -5.47 -14.06
CA GLY A 17 -13.78 -4.04 -13.79
C GLY A 17 -15.09 -3.30 -13.53
N LYS A 18 -14.97 -2.13 -12.89
CA LYS A 18 -16.08 -1.28 -12.47
C LYS A 18 -15.75 0.18 -12.73
N GLY A 19 -16.45 0.76 -13.70
CA GLY A 19 -16.34 2.16 -14.03
C GLY A 19 -17.43 3.00 -13.34
N HIS A 20 -17.58 4.22 -13.82
CA HIS A 20 -18.50 5.25 -13.33
C HIS A 20 -17.96 6.10 -12.17
N GLY A 21 -18.20 7.41 -12.22
CA GLY A 21 -17.75 8.35 -11.20
C GLY A 21 -16.25 8.26 -10.89
N TYR A 22 -15.94 8.25 -9.58
CA TYR A 22 -14.57 8.12 -9.06
C TYR A 22 -13.91 6.78 -9.39
N GLU A 23 -14.70 5.70 -9.46
CA GLU A 23 -14.18 4.35 -9.70
C GLU A 23 -13.65 4.22 -11.13
N GLY A 24 -14.28 4.90 -12.10
CA GLY A 24 -13.73 5.04 -13.45
C GLY A 24 -12.37 5.76 -13.48
N PHE A 25 -12.23 6.89 -12.76
CA PHE A 25 -10.94 7.58 -12.68
C PHE A 25 -9.85 6.69 -12.06
N LYS A 26 -10.19 5.96 -11.00
CA LYS A 26 -9.27 5.04 -10.31
C LYS A 26 -8.85 3.87 -11.22
N GLU A 27 -9.77 3.34 -12.02
CA GLU A 27 -9.51 2.21 -12.91
C GLU A 27 -8.64 2.59 -14.12
N PHE A 28 -8.75 3.83 -14.61
CA PHE A 28 -7.88 4.36 -15.68
C PHE A 28 -6.61 5.06 -15.19
N SER A 29 -6.43 5.19 -13.88
CA SER A 29 -5.25 5.83 -13.29
C SER A 29 -4.27 4.80 -12.73
N ASN A 30 -2.97 5.02 -12.95
CA ASN A 30 -1.95 4.23 -12.30
C ASN A 30 -1.63 4.81 -10.92
N ALA A 31 -1.99 4.08 -9.86
CA ALA A 31 -1.67 4.47 -8.49
C ALA A 31 -0.15 4.34 -8.23
N ARG A 32 0.57 5.47 -8.32
CA ARG A 32 2.00 5.52 -8.03
C ARG A 32 2.25 5.66 -6.54
N SER A 33 2.88 4.65 -5.94
CA SER A 33 3.34 4.73 -4.55
C SER A 33 4.57 5.62 -4.46
N ILE A 34 4.50 6.68 -3.64
CA ILE A 34 5.62 7.58 -3.35
C ILE A 34 5.79 7.62 -1.83
N LEU A 35 6.95 7.17 -1.35
CA LEU A 35 7.34 7.27 0.04
C LEU A 35 8.26 8.47 0.24
N ARG A 36 7.87 9.40 1.10
CA ARG A 36 8.68 10.56 1.48
C ARG A 36 9.17 10.40 2.91
N GLN A 37 10.45 10.06 3.07
CA GLN A 37 11.11 10.15 4.38
C GLN A 37 11.40 11.62 4.70
N VAL A 38 10.66 12.18 5.65
CA VAL A 38 10.82 13.58 6.10
C VAL A 38 11.98 13.72 7.10
N TRP A 39 12.35 12.63 7.78
CA TRP A 39 13.44 12.57 8.74
C TRP A 39 14.59 11.73 8.20
N SER A 40 15.82 12.26 8.27
CA SER A 40 17.06 11.54 7.92
C SER A 40 17.31 10.35 8.87
N TYR A 41 16.99 10.53 10.15
CA TYR A 41 17.03 9.50 11.20
C TYR A 41 15.74 8.66 11.19
N GLY A 42 15.48 7.95 10.08
CA GLY A 42 14.36 7.02 10.00
C GLY A 42 14.64 5.73 10.80
N PRO A 43 13.61 4.92 11.13
CA PRO A 43 13.79 3.61 11.79
C PRO A 43 14.74 2.66 11.02
N HIS A 44 15.06 2.97 9.75
CA HIS A 44 16.10 2.28 9.00
C HIS A 44 17.46 2.27 9.73
N GLU A 45 17.82 3.34 10.45
CA GLU A 45 19.10 3.42 11.17
C GLU A 45 19.21 2.41 12.31
N TRP A 46 18.07 1.96 12.83
CA TRP A 46 17.98 0.94 13.88
C TRP A 46 18.21 -0.46 13.33
N VAL A 47 17.97 -0.64 12.03
CA VAL A 47 18.20 -1.87 11.26
C VAL A 47 19.60 -1.86 10.63
N HIS A 48 20.21 -0.70 10.42
CA HIS A 48 21.59 -0.60 9.92
C HIS A 48 22.63 -1.02 10.97
N ALA A 49 23.77 -1.50 10.47
CA ALA A 49 24.91 -1.92 11.27
C ALA A 49 25.41 -0.78 12.20
N PRO A 50 26.04 -1.08 13.35
CA PRO A 50 26.43 -2.39 13.85
C PRO A 50 25.28 -3.15 14.55
N TYR A 51 25.13 -4.45 14.24
CA TYR A 51 24.13 -5.33 14.84
C TYR A 51 24.52 -5.77 16.26
N THR A 52 24.34 -4.87 17.23
CA THR A 52 24.55 -5.18 18.65
C THR A 52 23.55 -6.25 19.14
N LYS A 53 23.86 -6.95 20.24
CA LYS A 53 23.01 -8.03 20.81
C LYS A 53 21.53 -7.63 21.01
N LEU A 54 21.29 -6.37 21.38
CA LEU A 54 19.93 -5.82 21.55
C LEU A 54 19.20 -5.67 20.22
N ARG A 55 19.88 -5.17 19.16
CA ARG A 55 19.29 -4.99 17.83
C ARG A 55 18.92 -6.33 17.19
N LYS A 56 19.76 -7.36 17.33
CA LYS A 56 19.44 -8.74 16.87
C LYS A 56 18.18 -9.28 17.53
N LYS A 57 18.05 -9.13 18.86
CA LYS A 57 16.87 -9.58 19.60
C LYS A 57 15.60 -8.88 19.14
N CYS A 58 15.66 -7.58 18.83
CA CYS A 58 14.52 -6.85 18.26
C CYS A 58 14.15 -7.35 16.85
N ILE A 59 15.13 -7.60 15.99
CA ILE A 59 14.91 -8.15 14.64
C ILE A 59 14.28 -9.54 14.72
N ASP A 60 14.75 -10.42 15.62
CA ASP A 60 14.20 -11.76 15.79
C ASP A 60 12.74 -11.74 16.27
N ILE A 61 12.36 -10.75 17.09
CA ILE A 61 10.96 -10.57 17.52
C ILE A 61 10.09 -10.08 16.35
N ILE A 62 10.59 -9.12 15.56
CA ILE A 62 9.87 -8.61 14.39
C ILE A 62 9.67 -9.72 13.36
N LEU A 63 10.71 -10.50 13.06
CA LEU A 63 10.65 -11.64 12.15
C LEU A 63 9.75 -12.78 12.63
N LYS A 64 9.57 -12.94 13.95
CA LYS A 64 8.68 -13.97 14.51
C LYS A 64 7.19 -13.67 14.27
N TRP A 65 6.84 -12.39 14.13
CA TRP A 65 5.45 -11.92 14.01
C TRP A 65 5.08 -11.41 12.62
N LEU A 66 6.04 -11.45 11.69
CA LEU A 66 5.86 -11.18 10.27
C LEU A 66 5.58 -12.51 9.55
#